data_AF-A0A2Z6P239-F1
#
_entry.id   AF-A0A2Z6P239-F1
#
_cell.length_a   1.000
_cell.length_b   1.000
_cell.length_c   1.000
_cell.angle_alpha   90.00
_cell.angle_beta   90.00
_cell.angle_gamma   90.00
#
_symmetry.space_group_name_H-M   'P 1'
#
loop_
_entity.id
_entity.type
_entity.pdbx_description
1 polymer ?
#
loop_
_entity_poly.entity_id
_entity_poly.type
_entity_poly.pdbx_seq_one_letter_code
_entity_poly.pdbx_strand_id
1 'polypeptide(L)'
;MLPCFPRYALVTGANKGIGYGICKKLASSGVVVVLTARNEKRGLDAVESLKELGLSDFVVFHQLDVTDPTSVLSIAEFIKDQFGKLDILVNNAGVPGGIVNGENVLRRVRAVQKVTEALLPLLQLSASPRIVNVSAKLAQLKDSAQKQRHASCGQEATVTEQLK
;
A
#
# COMPACT_ATOMS: atom_id res chain seq x y z
N MET A 1 20.43 -22.44 13.01
CA MET A 1 19.35 -21.79 12.24
C MET A 1 18.88 -20.61 13.08
N LEU A 2 19.17 -19.37 12.69
CA LEU A 2 18.68 -18.21 13.46
C LEU A 2 17.14 -18.22 13.40
N PRO A 3 16.43 -17.88 14.50
CA PRO A 3 14.98 -17.69 14.43
C PRO A 3 14.67 -16.64 13.37
N CYS A 4 13.98 -17.05 12.32
CA CYS A 4 13.45 -16.17 11.29
C CYS A 4 12.27 -15.42 11.92
N PHE A 5 12.55 -14.27 12.53
CA PHE A 5 11.49 -13.39 13.04
C PHE A 5 10.51 -13.03 11.90
N PRO A 6 9.20 -12.86 12.19
CA PRO A 6 8.23 -12.50 11.18
C PRO A 6 8.64 -11.21 10.45
N ARG A 7 8.32 -11.13 9.16
CA ARG A 7 8.44 -9.89 8.39
C ARG A 7 7.12 -9.14 8.43
N TYR A 8 7.20 -7.83 8.59
CA TYR A 8 6.03 -6.95 8.70
C TYR A 8 5.96 -6.01 7.51
N ALA A 9 4.79 -5.94 6.88
CA ALA A 9 4.52 -5.05 5.76
C ALA A 9 3.35 -4.12 6.06
N LEU A 10 3.45 -2.87 5.61
CA LEU A 10 2.32 -1.93 5.56
C LEU A 10 1.97 -1.68 4.09
N VAL A 11 0.72 -1.90 3.71
CA VAL A 11 0.23 -1.56 2.36
C VAL A 11 -0.81 -0.46 2.45
N THR A 12 -0.49 0.69 1.86
CA THR A 12 -1.36 1.87 1.88
C THR A 12 -2.50 1.75 0.86
N GLY A 13 -3.74 2.05 1.26
CA GLY A 13 -4.90 2.09 0.34
C GLY A 13 -5.22 0.74 -0.31
N ALA A 14 -5.20 -0.33 0.47
CA ALA A 14 -5.17 -1.72 0.02
C ALA A 14 -6.51 -2.47 0.12
N ASN A 15 -7.63 -1.77 0.36
CA ASN A 15 -8.94 -2.42 0.42
C ASN A 15 -9.49 -2.91 -0.94
N LYS A 16 -8.80 -2.62 -2.06
CA LYS A 16 -9.17 -3.09 -3.40
C LYS A 16 -8.00 -2.98 -4.37
N GLY A 17 -8.18 -3.52 -5.58
CA GLY A 17 -7.25 -3.34 -6.70
C GLY A 17 -5.85 -3.89 -6.42
N ILE A 18 -4.83 -3.18 -6.90
CA ILE A 18 -3.43 -3.59 -6.80
C ILE A 18 -2.98 -3.79 -5.36
N GLY A 19 -3.29 -2.83 -4.46
CA GLY A 19 -2.93 -2.94 -3.05
C GLY A 19 -3.48 -4.20 -2.38
N TYR A 20 -4.73 -4.58 -2.68
CA TYR A 20 -5.32 -5.82 -2.18
C TYR A 20 -4.58 -7.07 -2.68
N GLY A 21 -4.24 -7.10 -3.98
CA GLY A 21 -3.45 -8.18 -4.57
C GLY A 21 -2.06 -8.31 -3.96
N ILE A 22 -1.42 -7.18 -3.64
CA ILE A 22 -0.13 -7.13 -2.94
C ILE A 22 -0.29 -7.71 -1.53
N CYS A 23 -1.32 -7.31 -0.76
CA CYS A 23 -1.61 -7.89 0.55
C CYS A 23 -1.75 -9.42 0.46
N LYS A 24 -2.56 -9.91 -0.48
CA LYS A 24 -2.75 -11.35 -0.71
C LYS A 24 -1.42 -12.06 -0.97
N LYS A 25 -0.59 -11.52 -1.86
CA LYS A 25 0.69 -12.16 -2.25
C LYS A 25 1.70 -12.17 -1.10
N LEU A 26 1.83 -11.06 -0.38
CA LEU A 26 2.74 -10.96 0.77
C LEU A 26 2.30 -11.90 1.90
N ALA A 27 1.01 -11.90 2.25
CA ALA A 27 0.46 -12.78 3.27
C ALA A 27 0.61 -14.26 2.91
N SER A 28 0.35 -14.62 1.64
CA SER A 28 0.60 -16.00 1.14
C SER A 28 2.07 -16.42 1.19
N SER A 29 2.99 -15.47 1.37
CA SER A 29 4.44 -15.71 1.48
C SER A 29 4.92 -15.67 2.95
N GLY A 30 4.00 -15.65 3.92
CA GLY A 30 4.31 -15.65 5.36
C GLY A 30 4.67 -14.29 5.95
N VAL A 31 4.41 -13.19 5.22
CA VAL A 31 4.61 -11.83 5.73
C VAL A 31 3.34 -11.40 6.46
N VAL A 32 3.47 -10.83 7.66
CA VAL A 32 2.34 -10.20 8.36
C VAL A 32 2.09 -8.83 7.75
N VAL A 33 0.90 -8.63 7.20
CA VAL A 33 0.53 -7.45 6.43
C VAL A 33 -0.51 -6.62 7.18
N VAL A 34 -0.17 -5.36 7.41
CA VAL A 34 -1.12 -4.33 7.81
C VAL A 34 -1.79 -3.78 6.55
N LEU A 35 -3.02 -4.23 6.31
CA LEU A 35 -3.88 -3.73 5.24
C LEU A 35 -4.50 -2.42 5.73
N THR A 36 -4.34 -1.35 4.96
CA THR A 36 -4.93 -0.06 5.33
C THR A 36 -5.93 0.48 4.31
N ALA A 37 -6.88 1.25 4.81
CA ALA A 37 -7.80 2.01 3.99
C ALA A 37 -8.35 3.22 4.77
N ARG A 38 -8.83 4.22 4.02
CA ARG A 38 -9.49 5.39 4.60
C ARG A 38 -10.84 5.06 5.22
N ASN A 39 -11.61 4.23 4.52
CA ASN A 39 -12.91 3.78 5.00
C ASN A 39 -12.73 2.46 5.74
N GLU A 40 -13.02 2.48 7.03
CA GLU A 40 -12.87 1.35 7.94
C GLU A 40 -13.66 0.12 7.49
N LYS A 41 -14.96 0.28 7.21
CA LYS A 41 -15.82 -0.82 6.74
C LYS A 41 -15.22 -1.55 5.54
N ARG A 42 -14.85 -0.81 4.48
CA ARG A 42 -14.23 -1.39 3.29
C ARG A 42 -12.89 -2.08 3.58
N GLY A 43 -12.14 -1.58 4.55
CA GLY A 43 -10.88 -2.18 4.97
C GLY A 43 -11.10 -3.50 5.72
N LEU A 44 -12.05 -3.53 6.65
CA LEU A 44 -12.45 -4.74 7.37
C LEU A 44 -13.02 -5.80 6.43
N ASP A 45 -13.91 -5.41 5.50
CA ASP A 45 -14.44 -6.30 4.47
C ASP A 45 -13.31 -6.96 3.65
N ALA A 46 -12.29 -6.17 3.29
CA ALA A 46 -11.13 -6.68 2.55
C ALA A 46 -10.29 -7.67 3.38
N VAL A 47 -10.09 -7.40 4.68
CA VAL A 47 -9.41 -8.35 5.57
C VAL A 47 -10.20 -9.63 5.71
N GLU A 48 -11.53 -9.56 5.84
CA GLU A 48 -12.37 -10.75 5.93
C GLU A 48 -12.28 -11.62 4.67
N SER A 49 -12.33 -11.00 3.49
CA SER A 49 -12.11 -11.74 2.24
C SER A 49 -10.71 -12.39 2.14
N LEU A 50 -9.68 -11.84 2.80
CA LEU A 50 -8.35 -12.49 2.86
C LEU A 50 -8.32 -13.62 3.89
N LYS A 51 -9.04 -13.48 5.00
CA LYS A 51 -9.22 -14.53 6.02
C LYS A 51 -9.92 -15.76 5.47
N GLU A 52 -10.97 -15.56 4.66
CA GLU A 52 -11.66 -16.64 3.94
C GLU A 52 -10.73 -17.44 3.01
N LEU A 53 -9.61 -16.85 2.60
CA LEU A 53 -8.56 -17.51 1.80
C LEU A 53 -7.50 -18.22 2.65
N GLY A 54 -7.69 -18.33 3.97
CA GLY A 54 -6.76 -18.96 4.89
C GLY A 54 -5.57 -18.08 5.30
N LEU A 55 -5.66 -16.75 5.14
CA LEU A 55 -4.57 -15.82 5.44
C LEU A 55 -4.75 -15.08 6.78
N SER A 56 -5.57 -15.63 7.68
CA SER A 56 -6.03 -14.94 8.89
C SER A 56 -4.91 -14.51 9.84
N ASP A 57 -3.87 -15.33 9.97
CA ASP A 57 -2.73 -15.03 10.86
C ASP A 57 -1.76 -13.99 10.26
N PHE A 58 -1.93 -13.65 8.99
CA PHE A 58 -1.00 -12.82 8.23
C PHE A 58 -1.59 -11.48 7.81
N VAL A 59 -2.84 -11.16 8.17
CA VAL A 59 -3.47 -9.90 7.75
C VAL A 59 -4.21 -9.25 8.91
N VAL A 60 -3.84 -8.01 9.19
CA VAL A 60 -4.54 -7.14 10.15
C VAL A 60 -4.98 -5.85 9.46
N PHE A 61 -6.11 -5.28 9.93
CA PHE A 61 -6.58 -3.99 9.45
C PHE A 61 -6.10 -2.87 10.38
N HIS A 62 -5.73 -1.73 9.78
CA HIS A 62 -5.68 -0.46 10.49
C HIS A 62 -6.11 0.68 9.58
N GLN A 63 -6.91 1.62 10.07
CA GLN A 63 -7.33 2.76 9.27
C GLN A 63 -6.12 3.65 8.92
N LEU A 64 -6.08 4.14 7.68
CA LEU A 64 -5.09 5.15 7.27
C LEU A 64 -5.69 6.11 6.24
N ASP A 65 -5.76 7.39 6.59
CA ASP A 65 -5.79 8.49 5.64
C ASP A 65 -4.42 9.14 5.56
N VAL A 66 -3.73 8.89 4.45
CA VAL A 66 -2.39 9.43 4.16
C VAL A 66 -2.35 10.95 4.12
N THR A 67 -3.51 11.62 4.02
CA THR A 67 -3.60 13.08 4.04
C THR A 67 -3.85 13.68 5.42
N ASP A 68 -4.14 12.85 6.42
CA ASP A 68 -4.37 13.25 7.82
C ASP A 68 -3.14 12.89 8.69
N PRO A 69 -2.40 13.88 9.22
CA PRO A 69 -1.25 13.65 10.08
C PRO A 69 -1.57 12.81 11.33
N THR A 70 -2.76 12.96 11.92
CA THR A 70 -3.16 12.19 13.11
C THR A 70 -3.31 10.71 12.78
N SER A 71 -3.94 10.42 11.64
CA SER A 71 -4.03 9.05 11.11
C SER A 71 -2.65 8.44 10.82
N VAL A 72 -1.71 9.22 10.29
CA VAL A 72 -0.33 8.77 10.02
C VAL A 72 0.45 8.49 11.32
N LEU A 73 0.27 9.32 12.35
CA LEU A 73 0.89 9.06 13.66
C LEU A 73 0.32 7.81 14.31
N SER A 74 -1.01 7.66 14.30
CA SER A 74 -1.70 6.50 14.89
C SER A 74 -1.23 5.17 14.28
N ILE A 75 -1.07 5.08 12.96
CA ILE A 75 -0.54 3.85 12.33
C ILE A 75 0.93 3.59 12.71
N ALA A 76 1.75 4.63 12.87
CA ALA A 76 3.15 4.47 13.25
C ALA A 76 3.26 3.95 14.69
N GLU A 77 2.46 4.49 15.62
CA GLU A 77 2.36 3.99 17.00
C GLU A 77 1.86 2.55 17.04
N PHE A 78 0.80 2.24 16.28
CA PHE A 78 0.30 0.87 16.18
C PHE A 78 1.38 -0.13 15.73
N ILE A 79 2.13 0.17 14.66
CA ILE A 79 3.20 -0.71 14.17
C ILE A 79 4.32 -0.85 15.20
N LYS A 80 4.69 0.26 15.86
CA LYS A 80 5.71 0.26 16.91
C LYS A 80 5.29 -0.66 18.05
N ASP A 81 4.05 -0.53 18.54
CA ASP A 81 3.58 -1.25 19.71
C ASP A 81 3.32 -2.73 19.41
N GLN A 82 2.80 -3.06 18.23
CA GLN A 82 2.48 -4.44 17.86
C GLN A 82 3.69 -5.23 17.35
N PHE A 83 4.59 -4.58 16.61
CA PHE A 83 5.64 -5.29 15.84
C PHE A 83 7.06 -4.81 16.15
N GLY A 84 7.22 -3.62 16.74
CA GLY A 84 8.52 -3.04 17.08
C GLY A 84 9.37 -2.58 15.89
N LYS A 85 9.01 -2.95 14.65
CA LYS A 85 9.72 -2.60 13.41
C LYS A 85 8.78 -2.67 12.20
N LEU A 86 9.26 -2.17 11.06
CA LEU A 86 8.63 -2.36 9.76
C LEU A 86 9.65 -2.86 8.75
N ASP A 87 9.34 -3.89 7.96
CA ASP A 87 10.28 -4.42 6.95
C ASP A 87 9.95 -3.95 5.54
N ILE A 88 8.66 -3.75 5.24
CA ILE A 88 8.19 -3.40 3.90
C ILE A 88 7.13 -2.30 3.99
N LEU A 89 7.36 -1.18 3.33
CA LEU A 89 6.35 -0.14 3.12
C LEU A 89 5.92 -0.12 1.65
N VAL A 90 4.64 -0.35 1.38
CA VAL A 90 4.06 -0.24 0.05
C VAL A 90 3.21 1.03 -0.05
N ASN A 91 3.75 2.01 -0.74
CA ASN A 91 3.13 3.27 -1.10
C ASN A 91 2.22 3.08 -2.32
N ASN A 92 1.02 2.56 -2.08
CA ASN A 92 -0.03 2.29 -3.07
C ASN A 92 -1.22 3.26 -2.97
N ALA A 93 -1.38 3.99 -1.86
CA ALA A 93 -2.41 5.00 -1.75
C ALA A 93 -2.25 6.06 -2.85
N GLY A 94 -3.32 6.32 -3.60
CA GLY A 94 -3.30 7.33 -4.65
C GLY A 94 -2.98 6.83 -6.06
N VAL A 95 -2.96 5.52 -6.31
CA VAL A 95 -3.08 4.97 -7.68
C VAL A 95 -4.48 5.36 -8.23
N PRO A 96 -4.58 6.21 -9.27
CA PRO A 96 -5.87 6.68 -9.77
C PRO A 96 -6.71 5.55 -10.40
N GLY A 97 -8.02 5.59 -10.15
CA GLY A 97 -9.02 4.83 -10.92
C GLY A 97 -9.79 5.73 -11.90
N GLY A 98 -9.18 6.81 -12.42
CA GLY A 98 -9.84 7.83 -13.24
C GLY A 98 -8.96 9.05 -13.52
N ILE A 99 -9.53 10.07 -14.17
CA ILE A 99 -8.84 11.31 -14.57
C ILE A 99 -8.41 12.08 -13.32
N VAL A 100 -7.13 12.44 -13.24
CA VAL A 100 -6.54 13.24 -12.16
C VAL A 100 -6.00 14.54 -12.72
N ASN A 101 -6.36 15.68 -12.12
CA ASN A 101 -5.70 16.97 -12.37
C ASN A 101 -4.32 17.01 -11.67
N GLY A 102 -3.37 17.80 -12.18
CA GLY A 102 -1.98 17.87 -11.70
C GLY A 102 -1.83 18.23 -10.22
N GLU A 103 -2.67 19.11 -9.69
CA GLU A 103 -2.64 19.49 -8.26
C GLU A 103 -2.95 18.29 -7.34
N ASN A 104 -3.85 17.40 -7.76
CA ASN A 104 -4.18 16.19 -7.01
C ASN A 104 -3.04 15.18 -7.02
N VAL A 105 -2.19 15.19 -8.05
CA VAL A 105 -0.99 14.34 -8.13
C VAL A 105 0.05 14.82 -7.11
N LEU A 106 0.37 16.11 -7.10
CA LEU A 106 1.35 16.68 -6.16
C LEU A 106 0.94 16.47 -4.70
N ARG A 107 -0.35 16.68 -4.38
CA ARG A 107 -0.88 16.43 -3.03
C ARG A 107 -0.68 14.97 -2.60
N ARG A 108 -0.91 14.02 -3.51
CA ARG A 108 -0.73 12.58 -3.24
C ARG A 108 0.72 12.22 -3.01
N VAL A 109 1.63 12.71 -3.85
CA VAL A 109 3.08 12.49 -3.68
C VAL A 109 3.53 12.99 -2.31
N ARG A 110 3.13 14.20 -1.91
CA ARG A 110 3.45 14.74 -0.58
C ARG A 110 2.86 13.93 0.56
N ALA A 111 1.62 13.45 0.43
CA ALA A 111 0.98 12.62 1.43
C ALA A 111 1.73 11.31 1.67
N VAL A 112 2.11 10.63 0.58
CA VAL A 112 2.89 9.39 0.62
C VAL A 112 4.30 9.62 1.20
N GLN A 113 4.93 10.75 0.85
CA GLN A 113 6.21 11.14 1.44
C GLN A 113 6.12 11.28 2.96
N LYS A 114 5.08 11.95 3.49
CA LYS A 114 4.87 12.11 4.94
C LYS A 114 4.67 10.77 5.66
N VAL A 115 3.96 9.83 5.04
CA VAL A 115 3.82 8.45 5.58
C VAL A 115 5.20 7.78 5.67
N THR A 116 6.01 7.92 4.62
CA THR A 116 7.36 7.34 4.59
C THR A 116 8.26 7.96 5.65
N GLU A 117 8.21 9.28 5.84
CA GLU A 117 8.97 9.99 6.88
C GLU A 117 8.57 9.54 8.29
N ALA A 118 7.27 9.43 8.56
CA ALA A 118 6.77 8.99 9.86
C ALA A 118 7.15 7.54 10.20
N LEU A 119 7.25 6.68 9.20
CA LEU A 119 7.58 5.26 9.37
C LEU A 119 9.08 4.96 9.22
N LEU A 120 9.88 5.94 8.80
CA LEU A 120 11.32 5.76 8.58
C LEU A 120 12.06 5.24 9.82
N PRO A 121 11.79 5.72 11.06
CA PRO A 121 12.43 5.17 12.25
C PRO A 121 12.15 3.67 12.44
N LEU A 122 10.95 3.20 12.10
CA LEU A 122 10.58 1.79 12.21
C LEU A 122 11.20 0.93 11.11
N LEU A 123 11.35 1.49 9.90
CA LEU A 123 12.05 0.84 8.80
C LEU A 123 13.54 0.65 9.10
N GLN A 124 14.18 1.62 9.77
CA GLN A 124 15.59 1.54 10.16
C GLN A 124 15.89 0.44 11.19
N LEU A 125 14.88 -0.08 11.88
CA LEU A 125 15.00 -1.22 12.79
C LEU A 125 14.98 -2.57 12.05
N SER A 126 14.63 -2.60 10.76
CA SER A 126 14.71 -3.81 9.95
C SER A 126 16.13 -4.08 9.46
N ALA A 127 16.53 -5.34 9.42
CA ALA A 127 17.79 -5.77 8.80
C ALA A 127 17.78 -5.68 7.26
N SER A 128 16.60 -5.56 6.64
CA SER A 128 16.46 -5.47 5.18
C SER A 128 15.20 -4.68 4.81
N PRO A 129 15.15 -3.37 5.11
CA PRO A 129 14.00 -2.52 4.83
C PRO A 129 13.77 -2.39 3.33
N ARG A 130 12.50 -2.26 2.93
CA ARG A 130 12.06 -2.03 1.55
C ARG A 130 10.96 -0.99 1.48
N ILE A 131 11.10 -0.02 0.59
CA ILE A 131 10.01 0.90 0.23
C ILE A 131 9.63 0.63 -1.22
N VAL A 132 8.36 0.37 -1.47
CA VAL A 132 7.81 0.05 -2.78
C VAL A 132 6.78 1.11 -3.14
N ASN A 133 7.06 1.88 -4.18
CA ASN A 133 6.13 2.87 -4.70
C ASN A 133 5.34 2.27 -5.87
N VAL A 134 4.02 2.28 -5.77
CA VAL A 134 3.10 1.82 -6.82
C VAL A 134 2.56 3.05 -7.54
N SER A 135 2.80 3.11 -8.85
CA SER A 135 2.34 4.19 -9.72
C SER A 135 1.53 3.61 -10.87
N ALA A 136 0.60 4.37 -11.43
CA ALA A 136 -0.06 3.99 -12.69
C ALA A 136 0.64 4.70 -13.85
N LYS A 137 0.82 4.00 -14.97
CA LYS A 137 1.22 4.66 -16.21
C LYS A 137 -0.03 5.36 -16.75
N LEU A 138 -0.02 6.70 -16.80
CA LEU A 138 -1.06 7.43 -17.51
C LEU A 138 -0.89 7.09 -18.99
N ALA A 139 -1.86 6.42 -19.61
CA ALA A 139 -1.87 6.26 -21.05
C ALA A 139 -1.91 7.68 -21.65
N GLN A 140 -0.78 8.15 -22.17
CA GLN A 140 -0.75 9.31 -23.03
C GLN A 140 -1.66 8.95 -24.21
N LEU A 141 -2.85 9.56 -24.28
CA LEU A 141 -3.65 9.52 -25.48
C LEU A 141 -2.78 10.14 -26.57
N LYS A 142 -2.19 9.30 -27.43
CA LYS A 142 -1.64 9.75 -28.70
C LYS A 142 -2.82 10.31 -29.47
N ASP A 143 -2.80 11.62 -29.65
CA ASP A 143 -3.67 12.32 -30.58
C ASP A 143 -3.30 11.87 -32.00
N SER A 144 -4.09 10.96 -32.55
CA SER A 144 -4.23 10.73 -34.00
C SER A 144 -5.28 9.66 -34.24
N ALA A 145 -6.48 10.11 -34.60
CA ALA A 145 -7.58 9.41 -35.27
C ALA A 145 -7.41 7.90 -35.58
N GLN A 146 -7.97 6.99 -34.76
CA GLN A 146 -8.59 5.77 -35.30
C GLN A 146 -9.55 5.07 -34.32
N LYS A 147 -10.83 5.11 -34.70
CA LYS A 147 -11.90 4.09 -34.55
C LYS A 147 -11.98 3.31 -33.21
N GLN A 148 -13.01 3.67 -32.44
CA GLN A 148 -13.57 2.93 -31.29
C GLN A 148 -13.55 1.40 -31.48
N ARG A 149 -12.86 0.67 -30.59
CA ARG A 149 -13.29 -0.64 -30.07
C ARG A 149 -12.81 -0.80 -28.62
N HIS A 150 -13.78 -1.11 -27.75
CA HIS A 150 -13.69 -1.46 -26.32
C HIS A 150 -12.31 -1.43 -25.66
N ALA A 151 -12.05 -0.39 -24.86
CA ALA A 151 -10.98 -0.41 -23.87
C ALA A 151 -11.43 -1.26 -22.66
N SER A 152 -10.96 -2.50 -22.56
CA SER A 152 -10.83 -3.12 -21.25
C SER A 152 -9.84 -2.28 -20.46
N CYS A 153 -10.29 -1.65 -19.38
CA CYS A 153 -9.46 -0.83 -18.50
C CYS A 153 -8.44 -1.73 -17.78
N GLY A 154 -7.35 -2.09 -18.47
CA GLY A 154 -6.19 -2.72 -17.88
C GLY A 154 -5.43 -1.65 -17.10
N GLN A 155 -5.48 -1.71 -15.78
CA GLN A 155 -4.64 -0.87 -14.95
C GLN A 155 -3.21 -1.40 -15.00
N GLU A 156 -2.36 -0.80 -15.82
CA GLU A 156 -0.93 -1.10 -15.84
C GLU A 156 -0.23 -0.22 -14.79
N ALA A 157 0.19 -0.83 -13.69
CA ALA A 157 0.93 -0.15 -12.63
C ALA A 157 2.43 -0.47 -12.71
N THR A 158 3.25 0.57 -12.59
CA THR A 158 4.69 0.43 -12.44
C THR A 158 5.01 0.42 -10.95
N VAL A 159 5.64 -0.66 -10.51
CA VAL A 159 6.11 -0.86 -9.14
C VAL A 159 7.61 -0.58 -9.12
N THR A 160 8.05 0.41 -8.35
CA THR A 160 9.47 0.73 -8.17
C THR A 160 9.88 0.49 -6.73
N GLU A 161 10.97 -0.23 -6.54
CA GLU A 161 11.58 -0.49 -5.23
C GLU A 161 12.69 0.53 -4.96
N GLN A 162 12.67 1.14 -3.79
CA GLN A 162 13.75 1.97 -3.26
C GLN A 162 14.43 1.20 -2.13
N LEU A 163 15.72 0.91 -2.35
CA LEU A 163 16.62 0.35 -1.35
C LEU A 163 17.22 1.51 -0.54
N LYS A 164 17.16 1.42 0.78
CA LYS A 164 17.95 2.27 1.69
C LYS A 164 18.99 1.42 2.40
#